data_AF-A0AAE4S698-F1
#
_entry.id   AF-A0AAE4S698-F1
#
_cell.length_a   1.000
_cell.length_b   1.000
_cell.length_c   1.000
_cell.angle_alpha   90.00
_cell.angle_beta   90.00
_cell.angle_gamma   90.00
#
_symmetry.space_group_name_H-M   'P 1'
#
loop_
_entity.id
_entity.type
_entity.pdbx_description
1 polymer ?
#
loop_
_entity_poly.entity_id
_entity_poly.type
_entity_poly.pdbx_seq_one_letter_code
_entity_poly.pdbx_strand_id
1 'polypeptide(L)'
;MSQDNAKRLNKFISETGFCSRREADRLIEQGRVTINGNKPEMGTKVLPGDDVCVDGKPVAAKEKPIYIALNKPTGITCTTERDVPGNIVDFIGHKKRIFPIGRLDKPSDGLIFLTNDGDIVNKILRAGNSHEKEYVVRVDKPITGEFLKQMSSGVKILDTVTLPCKITKETKFSFRIVLTQGLNRQIRRMCEALGYEVFKLRRVRIMNISLDGIPNGKWRYLTDDEVAEILAMCDGSVGTEEASKTDSRGRNIRKATDAKLFDSREENQDSTARRNQKTRTFRGNNADEFRHAPNSKKGQQKRRQRDDEGGRPAKEHYKAKPQGERSRPQGEHGKSHRKPDASSNTHSANKPQSPSKPKQHYMNPNATKPSKPAKRTGGTLSLKK
;
A
#
# COMPACT_ATOMS: atom_id res chain seq x y z
N MET A 1 -6.26 -17.94 30.72
CA MET A 1 -5.91 -16.86 29.78
C MET A 1 -6.71 -17.05 28.51
N SER A 2 -7.56 -16.09 28.13
CA SER A 2 -8.52 -16.23 27.02
C SER A 2 -7.85 -16.24 25.64
N GLN A 3 -8.37 -17.00 24.67
CA GLN A 3 -7.83 -17.04 23.31
C GLN A 3 -8.03 -15.74 22.50
N ASP A 4 -8.84 -14.78 22.99
CA ASP A 4 -9.23 -13.57 22.25
C ASP A 4 -8.07 -12.62 21.91
N ASN A 5 -6.95 -12.67 22.66
CA ASN A 5 -5.77 -11.84 22.38
C ASN A 5 -4.72 -12.49 21.45
N ALA A 6 -5.01 -13.67 20.89
CA ALA A 6 -4.07 -14.40 20.03
C ALA A 6 -3.92 -13.77 18.63
N LYS A 7 -2.79 -13.12 18.38
CA LYS A 7 -2.50 -12.36 17.15
C LYS A 7 -1.63 -13.15 16.18
N ARG A 8 -1.98 -13.20 14.89
CA ARG A 8 -1.16 -13.90 13.87
C ARG A 8 0.27 -13.35 13.83
N LEU A 9 1.28 -14.22 13.84
CA LEU A 9 2.71 -13.88 13.92
C LEU A 9 3.14 -12.82 12.88
N ASN A 10 2.71 -12.96 11.62
CA ASN A 10 3.03 -12.00 10.56
C ASN A 10 2.45 -10.59 10.81
N LYS A 11 1.35 -10.47 11.57
CA LYS A 11 0.74 -9.20 11.98
C LYS A 11 1.51 -8.64 13.19
N PHE A 12 1.82 -9.48 14.17
CA PHE A 12 2.65 -9.10 15.33
C PHE A 12 3.97 -8.46 14.87
N ILE A 13 4.78 -9.18 14.08
CA ILE A 13 6.07 -8.68 13.57
C ILE A 13 5.89 -7.38 12.78
N SER A 14 4.86 -7.27 11.95
CA SER A 14 4.62 -6.06 11.15
C SER A 14 4.19 -4.83 11.97
N GLU A 15 3.57 -5.00 13.14
CA GLU A 15 3.17 -3.91 14.05
C GLU A 15 4.34 -3.35 14.88
N THR A 16 5.41 -4.12 15.04
CA THR A 16 6.66 -3.67 15.70
C THR A 16 7.47 -2.69 14.83
N GLY A 17 7.08 -2.51 13.57
CA GLY A 17 7.81 -1.73 12.58
C GLY A 17 8.91 -2.51 11.83
N PHE A 18 9.24 -3.74 12.24
CA PHE A 18 10.35 -4.52 11.69
C PHE A 18 10.29 -4.69 10.16
N CYS A 19 9.15 -5.16 9.63
CA CYS A 19 8.96 -5.33 8.18
C CYS A 19 7.48 -5.27 7.77
N SER A 20 7.16 -5.61 6.52
CA SER A 20 5.76 -5.76 6.07
C SER A 20 5.21 -7.15 6.41
N ARG A 21 3.88 -7.32 6.52
CA ARG A 21 3.28 -8.65 6.76
C ARG A 21 3.74 -9.73 5.78
N ARG A 22 3.88 -9.40 4.49
CA ARG A 22 4.37 -10.33 3.46
C ARG A 22 5.86 -10.66 3.62
N GLU A 23 6.64 -9.71 4.12
CA GLU A 23 8.05 -9.94 4.42
C GLU A 23 8.21 -10.78 5.68
N ALA A 24 7.35 -10.57 6.69
CA ALA A 24 7.28 -11.45 7.86
C ALA A 24 6.92 -12.89 7.45
N ASP A 25 5.95 -13.08 6.55
CA ASP A 25 5.62 -14.41 6.00
C ASP A 25 6.85 -15.08 5.34
N ARG A 26 7.64 -14.35 4.53
CA ARG A 26 8.90 -14.86 3.95
C ARG A 26 9.95 -15.24 4.99
N LEU A 27 10.11 -14.43 6.05
CA LEU A 27 11.07 -14.71 7.12
C LEU A 27 10.69 -15.95 7.93
N ILE A 28 9.38 -16.16 8.15
CA ILE A 28 8.85 -17.36 8.81
C ILE A 28 9.10 -18.58 7.92
N GLU A 29 8.79 -18.50 6.62
CA GLU A 29 9.05 -19.56 5.64
C GLU A 29 10.55 -19.92 5.50
N GLN A 30 11.44 -18.93 5.62
CA GLN A 30 12.90 -19.14 5.70
C GLN A 30 13.38 -19.74 7.03
N GLY A 31 12.49 -19.94 8.02
CA GLY A 31 12.83 -20.44 9.34
C GLY A 31 13.74 -19.51 10.16
N ARG A 32 13.70 -18.21 9.86
CA ARG A 32 14.47 -17.13 10.52
C ARG A 32 13.76 -16.51 11.71
N VAL A 33 12.52 -16.92 11.97
CA VAL A 33 11.69 -16.47 13.08
C VAL A 33 11.53 -17.59 14.08
N THR A 34 11.57 -17.27 15.37
CA THR A 34 11.25 -18.20 16.46
C THR A 34 10.23 -17.61 17.42
N ILE A 35 9.43 -18.47 18.04
CA ILE A 35 8.57 -18.16 19.19
C ILE A 35 9.04 -19.05 20.35
N ASN A 36 9.40 -18.45 21.49
CA ASN A 36 9.90 -19.16 22.68
C ASN A 36 11.03 -20.16 22.31
N GLY A 37 11.99 -19.70 21.49
CA GLY A 37 13.10 -20.51 20.95
C GLY A 37 12.76 -21.51 19.83
N ASN A 38 11.48 -21.79 19.56
CA ASN A 38 11.05 -22.80 18.59
C ASN A 38 10.65 -22.19 17.25
N LYS A 39 10.84 -22.92 16.14
CA LYS A 39 10.42 -22.47 14.80
C LYS A 39 8.89 -22.63 14.66
N PRO A 40 8.13 -21.56 14.36
CA PRO A 40 6.69 -21.61 14.21
C PRO A 40 6.27 -22.08 12.82
N GLU A 41 5.03 -22.56 12.70
CA GLU A 41 4.42 -22.88 11.40
C GLU A 41 3.79 -21.65 10.73
N MET A 42 3.50 -21.76 9.44
CA MET A 42 2.84 -20.70 8.69
C MET A 42 1.39 -20.49 9.18
N GLY A 43 1.16 -19.34 9.82
CA GLY A 43 -0.15 -18.98 10.37
C GLY A 43 -0.26 -19.09 11.88
N THR A 44 0.79 -19.54 12.59
CA THR A 44 0.85 -19.53 14.05
C THR A 44 0.47 -18.16 14.63
N LYS A 45 -0.24 -18.19 15.77
CA LYS A 45 -0.60 -17.03 16.57
C LYS A 45 0.33 -16.88 17.76
N VAL A 46 0.63 -15.64 18.10
CA VAL A 46 1.42 -15.19 19.25
C VAL A 46 0.45 -14.77 20.35
N LEU A 47 0.71 -15.21 21.58
CA LEU A 47 0.00 -14.83 22.78
C LEU A 47 0.75 -13.68 23.51
N PRO A 48 0.06 -12.89 24.34
CA PRO A 48 0.73 -11.94 25.23
C PRO A 48 1.72 -12.67 26.15
N GLY A 49 3.01 -12.32 26.07
CA GLY A 49 4.09 -12.92 26.85
C GLY A 49 5.00 -13.88 26.09
N ASP A 50 4.64 -14.27 24.85
CA ASP A 50 5.54 -15.05 23.98
C ASP A 50 6.76 -14.21 23.56
N ASP A 51 7.96 -14.80 23.66
CA ASP A 51 9.20 -14.23 23.11
C ASP A 51 9.29 -14.52 21.61
N VAL A 52 9.10 -13.49 20.79
CA VAL A 52 9.25 -13.56 19.34
C VAL A 52 10.59 -12.98 18.94
N CYS A 53 11.43 -13.81 18.31
CA CYS A 53 12.73 -13.40 17.78
C CYS A 53 12.80 -13.50 16.26
N VAL A 54 13.55 -12.61 15.62
CA VAL A 54 13.96 -12.70 14.20
C VAL A 54 15.49 -12.67 14.15
N ASP A 55 16.09 -13.66 13.49
CA ASP A 55 17.55 -13.88 13.45
C ASP A 55 18.19 -13.89 14.86
N GLY A 56 17.49 -14.48 15.84
CA GLY A 56 17.93 -14.54 17.25
C GLY A 56 17.85 -13.21 18.02
N LYS A 57 17.23 -12.16 17.46
CA LYS A 57 17.01 -10.87 18.13
C LYS A 57 15.53 -10.71 18.49
N PRO A 58 15.18 -10.36 19.75
CA PRO A 58 13.81 -10.16 20.15
C PRO A 58 13.19 -8.99 19.37
N VAL A 59 11.97 -9.17 18.90
CA VAL A 59 11.25 -8.14 18.16
C VAL A 59 10.68 -7.11 19.14
N ALA A 60 10.90 -5.83 18.87
CA ALA A 60 10.54 -4.74 19.76
C ALA A 60 9.03 -4.64 20.04
N ALA A 61 8.66 -4.00 21.16
CA ALA A 61 7.25 -3.70 21.47
C ALA A 61 6.58 -2.83 20.38
N LYS A 62 5.24 -2.90 20.29
CA LYS A 62 4.44 -2.12 19.33
C LYS A 62 4.81 -0.63 19.41
N GLU A 63 5.14 -0.02 18.27
CA GLU A 63 5.44 1.40 18.23
C GLU A 63 4.21 2.26 18.56
N LYS A 64 4.44 3.46 19.11
CA LYS A 64 3.39 4.49 19.15
C LYS A 64 2.82 4.74 17.75
N PRO A 65 1.49 4.82 17.58
CA PRO A 65 0.88 5.18 16.31
C PRO A 65 1.37 6.52 15.77
N ILE A 66 1.46 6.61 14.45
CA ILE A 66 1.88 7.79 13.71
C ILE A 66 0.79 8.08 12.71
N TYR A 67 0.35 9.33 12.61
CA TYR A 67 -0.60 9.76 11.58
C TYR A 67 -0.07 11.02 10.91
N ILE A 68 0.13 10.96 9.60
CA ILE A 68 0.71 12.02 8.78
C ILE A 68 -0.28 12.39 7.68
N ALA A 69 -0.52 13.69 7.50
CA ALA A 69 -1.15 14.23 6.30
C ALA A 69 -0.09 14.79 5.35
N LEU A 70 -0.02 14.24 4.13
CA LEU A 70 0.87 14.67 3.06
C LEU A 70 0.06 15.33 1.92
N ASN A 71 0.52 16.49 1.45
CA ASN A 71 0.13 17.02 0.14
C ASN A 71 1.04 16.39 -0.92
N LYS A 72 0.62 15.26 -1.47
CA LYS A 72 1.41 14.47 -2.42
C LYS A 72 1.55 15.26 -3.74
N PRO A 73 2.78 15.48 -4.23
CA PRO A 73 2.98 16.08 -5.55
C PRO A 73 2.70 15.05 -6.67
N THR A 74 2.51 15.55 -7.89
CA THR A 74 2.56 14.73 -9.09
C THR A 74 3.95 14.08 -9.25
N GLY A 75 4.01 12.93 -9.93
CA GLY A 75 5.26 12.19 -10.16
C GLY A 75 5.63 11.19 -9.05
N ILE A 76 5.16 11.39 -7.81
CA ILE A 76 5.39 10.43 -6.71
C ILE A 76 4.44 9.23 -6.81
N THR A 77 4.97 8.03 -6.55
CA THR A 77 4.26 6.74 -6.65
C THR A 77 3.83 6.23 -5.28
N CYS A 78 2.54 5.94 -5.10
CA CYS A 78 2.01 5.37 -3.85
C CYS A 78 2.32 3.86 -3.71
N THR A 79 3.58 3.53 -3.42
CA THR A 79 4.07 2.20 -3.04
C THR A 79 5.04 2.28 -1.86
N THR A 80 5.24 1.16 -1.15
CA THR A 80 6.26 1.00 -0.10
C THR A 80 7.49 0.21 -0.58
N GLU A 81 7.53 -0.12 -1.88
CA GLU A 81 8.64 -0.80 -2.56
C GLU A 81 9.78 0.20 -2.77
N ARG A 82 10.97 -0.10 -2.22
CA ARG A 82 12.14 0.80 -2.23
C ARG A 82 12.88 0.80 -3.56
N ASP A 83 12.73 -0.26 -4.34
CA ASP A 83 13.25 -0.42 -5.69
C ASP A 83 12.49 0.44 -6.71
N VAL A 84 11.31 0.96 -6.37
CA VAL A 84 10.54 1.88 -7.22
C VAL A 84 11.02 3.33 -7.03
N PRO A 85 11.62 3.97 -8.05
CA PRO A 85 12.11 5.35 -7.93
C PRO A 85 10.95 6.34 -7.72
N GLY A 86 11.12 7.27 -6.78
CA GLY A 86 10.08 8.23 -6.42
C GLY A 86 8.87 7.59 -5.73
N ASN A 87 9.08 6.53 -4.94
CA ASN A 87 8.05 6.00 -4.05
C ASN A 87 7.74 7.00 -2.91
N ILE A 88 6.55 6.87 -2.33
CA ILE A 88 6.02 7.82 -1.33
C ILE A 88 6.73 7.73 0.04
N VAL A 89 7.35 6.60 0.37
CA VAL A 89 8.02 6.40 1.67
C VAL A 89 9.35 7.16 1.67
N ASP A 90 10.17 6.94 0.65
CA ASP A 90 11.46 7.62 0.49
C ASP A 90 11.28 9.12 0.22
N PHE A 91 10.20 9.52 -0.47
CA PHE A 91 9.84 10.93 -0.66
C PHE A 91 9.62 11.69 0.67
N ILE A 92 9.08 11.02 1.70
CA ILE A 92 8.86 11.63 3.02
C ILE A 92 10.13 11.59 3.87
N GLY A 93 10.96 10.54 3.73
CA GLY A 93 12.19 10.36 4.49
C GLY A 93 11.96 10.14 5.99
N HIS A 94 10.81 9.59 6.39
CA HIS A 94 10.48 9.40 7.80
C HIS A 94 11.34 8.31 8.46
N LYS A 95 11.85 8.57 9.67
CA LYS A 95 12.77 7.66 10.40
C LYS A 95 12.16 6.30 10.74
N LYS A 96 10.88 6.29 11.12
CA LYS A 96 10.11 5.07 11.43
C LYS A 96 9.34 4.58 10.21
N ARG A 97 9.14 3.26 10.12
CA ARG A 97 8.41 2.60 9.04
C ARG A 97 6.96 3.09 8.96
N ILE A 98 6.62 3.82 7.90
CA ILE A 98 5.25 4.26 7.57
C ILE A 98 4.81 3.71 6.22
N PHE A 99 3.50 3.68 5.98
CA PHE A 99 2.86 3.26 4.74
C PHE A 99 1.60 4.09 4.46
N PRO A 100 1.23 4.28 3.18
CA PRO A 100 0.09 5.12 2.83
C PRO A 100 -1.26 4.44 3.13
N ILE A 101 -2.21 5.23 3.61
CA ILE A 101 -3.61 4.84 3.76
C ILE A 101 -4.29 5.04 2.39
N GLY A 102 -4.31 3.96 1.62
CA GLY A 102 -4.82 3.94 0.26
C GLY A 102 -3.80 4.44 -0.75
N ARG A 103 -4.27 4.91 -1.90
CA ARG A 103 -3.41 5.33 -3.03
C ARG A 103 -3.94 6.60 -3.69
N LEU A 104 -3.04 7.31 -4.35
CA LEU A 104 -3.30 8.26 -5.42
C LEU A 104 -2.47 7.84 -6.63
N ASP A 105 -2.98 8.07 -7.84
CA ASP A 105 -2.22 7.79 -9.06
C ASP A 105 -0.96 8.68 -9.13
N LYS A 106 0.08 8.21 -9.83
CA LYS A 106 1.32 8.98 -10.06
C LYS A 106 1.07 10.41 -10.61
N PRO A 107 0.19 10.64 -11.62
CA PRO A 107 -0.15 11.98 -12.12
C PRO A 107 -1.20 12.75 -11.30
N SER A 108 -1.63 12.25 -10.14
CA SER A 108 -2.63 12.93 -9.29
C SER A 108 -1.95 13.53 -8.05
N ASP A 109 -2.39 14.73 -7.63
CA ASP A 109 -1.86 15.47 -6.49
C ASP A 109 -2.83 15.54 -5.30
N GLY A 110 -2.35 16.05 -4.16
CA GLY A 110 -3.19 16.38 -3.00
C GLY A 110 -3.13 15.41 -1.83
N LEU A 111 -4.15 15.46 -0.98
CA LEU A 111 -4.14 14.87 0.36
C LEU A 111 -4.01 13.35 0.32
N ILE A 112 -3.06 12.80 1.08
CA ILE A 112 -2.99 11.38 1.40
C ILE A 112 -2.47 11.21 2.82
N PHE A 113 -3.03 10.25 3.57
CA PHE A 113 -2.53 9.94 4.90
C PHE A 113 -1.47 8.83 4.84
N LEU A 114 -0.56 8.85 5.82
CA LEU A 114 0.37 7.75 6.08
C LEU A 114 0.40 7.41 7.56
N THR A 115 0.67 6.15 7.88
CA THR A 115 0.71 5.64 9.25
C THR A 115 1.68 4.46 9.40
N ASN A 116 2.06 4.14 10.63
CA ASN A 116 2.66 2.85 11.01
C ASN A 116 1.62 1.86 11.58
N ASP A 117 0.39 2.30 11.83
CA ASP A 117 -0.70 1.49 12.38
C ASP A 117 -1.51 0.80 11.26
N GLY A 118 -1.41 -0.53 11.19
CA GLY A 118 -2.09 -1.33 10.17
C GLY A 118 -3.59 -1.52 10.41
N ASP A 119 -4.06 -1.31 11.65
CA ASP A 119 -5.45 -1.60 12.02
C ASP A 119 -6.40 -0.53 11.47
N ILE A 120 -6.02 0.74 11.56
CA ILE A 120 -6.81 1.88 11.06
C ILE A 120 -6.94 1.92 9.52
N VAL A 121 -6.01 1.31 8.77
CA VAL A 121 -5.95 1.41 7.30
C VAL A 121 -7.25 0.92 6.67
N ASN A 122 -7.74 -0.24 7.11
CA ASN A 122 -8.95 -0.80 6.55
C ASN A 122 -10.22 -0.12 7.08
N LYS A 123 -10.17 0.46 8.29
CA LYS A 123 -11.25 1.30 8.78
C LYS A 123 -11.43 2.55 7.88
N ILE A 124 -10.36 3.26 7.54
CA ILE A 124 -10.45 4.46 6.67
C ILE A 124 -10.78 4.12 5.19
N LEU A 125 -10.41 2.93 4.71
CA LEU A 125 -10.55 2.56 3.28
C LEU A 125 -11.80 1.76 2.92
N ARG A 126 -12.50 1.12 3.87
CA ARG A 126 -13.69 0.31 3.54
C ARG A 126 -14.81 1.18 2.98
N ALA A 127 -15.28 0.84 1.78
CA ALA A 127 -16.37 1.54 1.11
C ALA A 127 -17.69 1.49 1.92
N GLY A 128 -17.93 0.42 2.67
CA GLY A 128 -19.09 0.30 3.57
C GLY A 128 -19.15 1.38 4.65
N ASN A 129 -18.01 1.94 5.05
CA ASN A 129 -17.96 3.04 6.03
C ASN A 129 -18.29 4.42 5.40
N SER A 130 -18.51 4.47 4.08
CA SER A 130 -18.93 5.66 3.32
C SER A 130 -18.08 6.93 3.53
N HIS A 131 -16.81 6.78 3.91
CA HIS A 131 -15.92 7.91 4.21
C HIS A 131 -15.64 8.78 2.98
N GLU A 132 -16.25 9.96 2.94
CA GLU A 132 -16.12 10.95 1.87
C GLU A 132 -14.65 11.30 1.55
N LYS A 133 -14.37 11.41 0.25
CA LYS A 133 -13.09 11.86 -0.32
C LYS A 133 -13.41 12.86 -1.41
N GLU A 134 -12.89 14.07 -1.26
CA GLU A 134 -13.25 15.21 -2.10
C GLU A 134 -12.12 15.56 -3.05
N TYR A 135 -12.47 15.81 -4.31
CA TYR A 135 -11.51 16.10 -5.37
C TYR A 135 -11.93 17.36 -6.13
N VAL A 136 -10.93 18.16 -6.49
CA VAL A 136 -11.08 19.21 -7.51
C VAL A 136 -10.45 18.69 -8.79
N VAL A 137 -11.24 18.71 -9.87
CA VAL A 137 -10.92 18.14 -11.17
C VAL A 137 -10.90 19.25 -12.20
N ARG A 138 -9.88 19.29 -13.06
CA ARG A 138 -9.82 20.15 -14.24
C ARG A 138 -9.79 19.29 -15.49
N VAL A 139 -10.65 19.63 -16.45
CA VAL A 139 -10.88 18.89 -17.70
C VAL A 139 -10.56 19.72 -18.94
N ASP A 140 -10.54 19.06 -20.09
CA ASP A 140 -10.29 19.62 -21.42
C ASP A 140 -11.46 20.47 -21.96
N LYS A 141 -12.70 20.05 -21.73
CA LYS A 141 -13.91 20.64 -22.32
C LYS A 141 -14.74 21.48 -21.34
N PRO A 142 -15.56 22.44 -21.84
CA PRO A 142 -16.47 23.20 -21.00
C PRO A 142 -17.52 22.31 -20.33
N ILE A 143 -17.68 22.43 -19.02
CA ILE A 143 -18.61 21.61 -18.23
C ILE A 143 -20.06 22.03 -18.48
N THR A 144 -20.85 21.10 -19.02
CA THR A 144 -22.30 21.27 -19.28
C THR A 144 -23.15 20.80 -18.09
N GLY A 145 -24.42 21.24 -18.03
CA GLY A 145 -25.38 20.73 -17.03
C GLY A 145 -25.68 19.24 -17.21
N GLU A 146 -25.68 18.76 -18.46
CA GLU A 146 -25.84 17.34 -18.79
C GLU A 146 -24.69 16.49 -18.24
N PHE A 147 -23.44 16.91 -18.44
CA PHE A 147 -22.27 16.23 -17.87
C PHE A 147 -22.38 16.10 -16.35
N LEU A 148 -22.74 17.18 -15.65
CA LEU A 148 -22.92 17.14 -14.19
C LEU A 148 -24.00 16.14 -13.78
N LYS A 149 -25.14 16.11 -14.49
CA LYS A 149 -26.24 15.18 -14.24
C LYS A 149 -25.77 13.72 -14.42
N GLN A 150 -25.20 13.38 -15.58
CA GLN A 150 -24.71 12.04 -15.90
C GLN A 150 -23.58 11.58 -14.95
N MET A 151 -22.64 12.46 -14.62
CA MET A 151 -21.55 12.18 -13.68
C MET A 151 -22.08 11.94 -12.26
N SER A 152 -23.10 12.68 -11.84
CA SER A 152 -23.71 12.56 -10.50
C SER A 152 -24.58 11.31 -10.31
N SER A 153 -25.29 10.87 -11.36
CA SER A 153 -26.21 9.71 -11.31
C SER A 153 -25.51 8.35 -11.25
N GLY A 154 -24.20 8.34 -11.52
CA GLY A 154 -23.44 7.11 -11.71
C GLY A 154 -23.13 6.86 -13.18
N VAL A 155 -21.87 6.49 -13.44
CA VAL A 155 -21.30 6.22 -14.77
C VAL A 155 -20.85 4.76 -14.82
N LYS A 156 -21.11 4.08 -15.95
CA LYS A 156 -20.69 2.69 -16.19
C LYS A 156 -19.20 2.63 -16.55
N ILE A 157 -18.39 2.03 -15.69
CA ILE A 157 -16.94 1.83 -15.85
C ILE A 157 -16.53 0.50 -15.21
N LEU A 158 -15.46 -0.14 -15.71
CA LEU A 158 -14.91 -1.37 -15.09
C LEU A 158 -15.98 -2.47 -14.87
N ASP A 159 -16.86 -2.66 -15.87
CA ASP A 159 -17.99 -3.60 -15.85
C ASP A 159 -19.01 -3.41 -14.71
N THR A 160 -18.95 -2.29 -13.99
CA THR A 160 -19.89 -1.89 -12.94
C THR A 160 -20.44 -0.48 -13.18
N VAL A 161 -21.40 -0.04 -12.37
CA VAL A 161 -21.89 1.33 -12.34
C VAL A 161 -21.43 1.98 -11.04
N THR A 162 -20.81 3.15 -11.15
CA THR A 162 -20.39 3.91 -9.96
C THR A 162 -21.62 4.36 -9.16
N LEU A 163 -21.58 4.18 -7.84
CA LEU A 163 -22.51 4.81 -6.90
C LEU A 163 -22.70 6.32 -7.22
N PRO A 164 -23.92 6.86 -7.08
CA PRO A 164 -24.19 8.29 -7.21
C PRO A 164 -23.29 9.15 -6.31
N CYS A 165 -23.01 10.37 -6.73
CA CYS A 165 -22.06 11.25 -6.05
C CYS A 165 -22.46 12.72 -6.08
N LYS A 166 -22.00 13.48 -5.08
CA LYS A 166 -22.15 14.95 -5.05
C LYS A 166 -21.14 15.55 -6.03
N ILE A 167 -21.62 16.40 -6.94
CA ILE A 167 -20.78 17.15 -7.89
C ILE A 167 -21.20 18.62 -7.93
N THR A 168 -20.24 19.52 -8.08
CA THR A 168 -20.49 20.96 -8.17
C THR A 168 -19.55 21.58 -9.19
N LYS A 169 -20.08 22.43 -10.08
CA LYS A 169 -19.26 23.17 -11.04
C LYS A 169 -18.56 24.32 -10.34
N GLU A 170 -17.25 24.41 -10.51
CA GLU A 170 -16.39 25.45 -9.92
C GLU A 170 -16.09 26.55 -10.96
N THR A 171 -15.75 26.16 -12.18
CA THR A 171 -15.48 27.08 -13.29
C THR A 171 -16.01 26.51 -14.61
N LYS A 172 -15.73 27.17 -15.74
CA LYS A 172 -15.99 26.62 -17.08
C LYS A 172 -15.32 25.25 -17.29
N PHE A 173 -14.16 24.99 -16.70
CA PHE A 173 -13.33 23.80 -16.96
C PHE A 173 -12.96 23.01 -15.70
N SER A 174 -13.55 23.32 -14.55
CA SER A 174 -13.32 22.57 -13.31
C SER A 174 -14.60 22.29 -12.51
N PHE A 175 -14.63 21.13 -11.86
CA PHE A 175 -15.67 20.71 -10.94
C PHE A 175 -15.08 20.10 -9.67
N ARG A 176 -15.87 20.13 -8.60
CA ARG A 176 -15.64 19.41 -7.35
C ARG A 176 -16.51 18.17 -7.32
N ILE A 177 -15.95 17.04 -6.86
CA ILE A 177 -16.65 15.76 -6.74
C ILE A 177 -16.33 15.10 -5.41
N VAL A 178 -17.35 14.55 -4.75
CA VAL A 178 -17.22 13.82 -3.47
C VAL A 178 -17.56 12.36 -3.68
N LEU A 179 -16.60 11.47 -3.41
CA LEU A 179 -16.75 10.01 -3.55
C LEU A 179 -16.62 9.31 -2.20
N THR A 180 -17.48 8.33 -1.96
CA THR A 180 -17.42 7.41 -0.79
C THR A 180 -16.71 6.08 -1.12
N GLN A 181 -16.66 5.73 -2.41
CA GLN A 181 -15.96 4.59 -2.99
C GLN A 181 -14.62 5.00 -3.63
N GLY A 182 -13.82 4.02 -4.06
CA GLY A 182 -12.49 4.25 -4.64
C GLY A 182 -12.06 3.20 -5.67
N LEU A 183 -12.75 3.14 -6.81
CA LEU A 183 -12.37 2.26 -7.93
C LEU A 183 -11.06 2.69 -8.60
N ASN A 184 -10.41 1.78 -9.34
CA ASN A 184 -9.15 2.07 -10.03
C ASN A 184 -9.31 3.23 -11.03
N ARG A 185 -8.58 4.33 -10.82
CA ARG A 185 -8.63 5.56 -11.64
C ARG A 185 -10.05 6.12 -11.82
N GLN A 186 -10.96 5.89 -10.85
CA GLN A 186 -12.39 6.12 -10.98
C GLN A 186 -12.78 7.41 -11.70
N ILE A 187 -12.38 8.58 -11.17
CA ILE A 187 -12.75 9.89 -11.73
C ILE A 187 -12.28 10.05 -13.18
N ARG A 188 -11.06 9.58 -13.50
CA ARG A 188 -10.53 9.66 -14.87
C ARG A 188 -11.36 8.81 -15.82
N ARG A 189 -11.68 7.57 -15.44
CA ARG A 189 -12.55 6.68 -16.23
C ARG A 189 -13.97 7.19 -16.40
N MET A 190 -14.53 7.82 -15.36
CA MET A 190 -15.86 8.46 -15.44
C MET A 190 -15.85 9.63 -16.44
N CYS A 191 -14.82 10.50 -16.39
CA CYS A 191 -14.65 11.55 -17.40
C CYS A 191 -14.44 10.98 -18.81
N GLU A 192 -13.54 10.00 -18.97
CA GLU A 192 -13.23 9.32 -20.24
C GLU A 192 -14.53 8.75 -20.86
N ALA A 193 -15.37 8.08 -20.07
CA ALA A 193 -16.66 7.52 -20.50
C ALA A 193 -17.72 8.56 -20.88
N LEU A 194 -17.62 9.79 -20.38
CA LEU A 194 -18.47 10.93 -20.77
C LEU A 194 -17.81 11.81 -21.86
N GLY A 195 -16.67 11.39 -22.41
CA GLY A 195 -15.96 12.10 -23.48
C GLY A 195 -15.09 13.28 -23.04
N TYR A 196 -14.66 13.32 -21.77
CA TYR A 196 -13.78 14.36 -21.20
C TYR A 196 -12.43 13.78 -20.80
N GLU A 197 -11.35 14.55 -20.96
CA GLU A 197 -10.01 14.20 -20.46
C GLU A 197 -9.67 14.98 -19.19
N VAL A 198 -9.02 14.34 -18.21
CA VAL A 198 -8.65 14.94 -16.92
C VAL A 198 -7.21 15.44 -16.92
N PHE A 199 -7.02 16.75 -17.15
CA PHE A 199 -5.72 17.42 -17.04
C PHE A 199 -5.18 17.46 -15.61
N LYS A 200 -6.02 17.78 -14.61
CA LYS A 200 -5.59 17.83 -13.20
C LYS A 200 -6.61 17.17 -12.29
N LEU A 201 -6.11 16.37 -11.35
CA LEU A 201 -6.91 15.68 -10.34
C LEU A 201 -6.23 15.84 -8.98
N ARG A 202 -6.80 16.70 -8.13
CA ARG A 202 -6.29 17.00 -6.79
C ARG A 202 -7.28 16.54 -5.73
N ARG A 203 -6.88 15.64 -4.84
CA ARG A 203 -7.70 15.31 -3.64
C ARG A 203 -7.52 16.41 -2.60
N VAL A 204 -8.60 17.06 -2.19
CA VAL A 204 -8.57 18.23 -1.29
C VAL A 204 -9.05 17.93 0.12
N ARG A 205 -9.84 16.87 0.33
CA ARG A 205 -10.32 16.44 1.66
C ARG A 205 -10.44 14.91 1.74
N ILE A 206 -10.21 14.36 2.93
CA ILE A 206 -10.54 12.99 3.31
C ILE A 206 -11.25 13.08 4.67
N MET A 207 -12.51 12.68 4.75
CA MET A 207 -13.35 12.83 5.95
C MET A 207 -13.38 14.30 6.43
N ASN A 208 -12.97 14.55 7.66
CA ASN A 208 -12.82 15.86 8.30
C ASN A 208 -11.55 16.63 7.86
N ILE A 209 -10.48 15.94 7.43
CA ILE A 209 -9.17 16.57 7.18
C ILE A 209 -9.13 17.17 5.77
N SER A 210 -8.88 18.48 5.69
CA SER A 210 -8.60 19.17 4.44
C SER A 210 -7.09 19.25 4.12
N LEU A 211 -6.78 19.66 2.90
CA LEU A 211 -5.41 19.91 2.42
C LEU A 211 -4.87 21.30 2.81
N ASP A 212 -5.69 22.12 3.47
CA ASP A 212 -5.38 23.51 3.75
C ASP A 212 -4.24 23.63 4.77
N GLY A 213 -3.41 24.66 4.60
CA GLY A 213 -2.18 24.82 5.39
C GLY A 213 -1.07 23.80 5.09
N ILE A 214 -1.24 22.86 4.15
CA ILE A 214 -0.20 21.90 3.75
C ILE A 214 0.31 22.25 2.33
N PRO A 215 1.48 22.90 2.17
CA PRO A 215 2.06 23.21 0.86
C PRO A 215 2.36 21.95 0.03
N ASN A 216 2.41 22.09 -1.30
CA ASN A 216 2.67 20.96 -2.19
C ASN A 216 4.04 20.30 -1.89
N GLY A 217 4.06 18.97 -1.77
CA GLY A 217 5.25 18.22 -1.37
C GLY A 217 5.60 18.30 0.13
N LYS A 218 4.81 18.99 0.95
CA LYS A 218 4.98 19.04 2.41
C LYS A 218 3.97 18.16 3.11
N TRP A 219 4.31 17.80 4.34
CA TRP A 219 3.50 16.97 5.23
C TRP A 219 3.54 17.53 6.65
N ARG A 220 2.54 17.17 7.45
CA ARG A 220 2.49 17.40 8.89
C ARG A 220 1.96 16.16 9.61
N TYR A 221 2.20 16.06 10.91
CA TYR A 221 1.42 15.15 11.74
C TYR A 221 -0.04 15.61 11.79
N LEU A 222 -0.97 14.67 11.93
CA LEU A 222 -2.32 14.98 12.40
C LEU A 222 -2.24 15.35 13.88
N THR A 223 -3.09 16.28 14.29
CA THR A 223 -3.30 16.64 15.70
C THR A 223 -4.07 15.54 16.42
N ASP A 224 -3.98 15.51 17.76
CA ASP A 224 -4.68 14.50 18.56
C ASP A 224 -6.21 14.58 18.37
N ASP A 225 -6.77 15.79 18.20
CA ASP A 225 -8.19 16.01 17.91
C ASP A 225 -8.59 15.45 16.53
N GLU A 226 -7.79 15.72 15.49
CA GLU A 226 -8.00 15.15 14.14
C GLU A 226 -7.95 13.63 14.14
N VAL A 227 -7.03 13.03 14.92
CA VAL A 227 -6.91 11.58 15.07
C VAL A 227 -8.10 11.01 15.85
N ALA A 228 -8.52 11.67 16.93
CA ALA A 228 -9.69 11.26 17.71
C ALA A 228 -10.98 11.28 16.89
N GLU A 229 -11.19 12.32 16.08
CA GLU A 229 -12.34 12.42 15.17
C GLU A 229 -12.31 11.32 14.09
N ILE A 230 -11.14 11.06 13.48
CA ILE A 230 -10.99 9.94 12.53
C ILE A 230 -11.31 8.60 13.20
N LEU A 231 -10.81 8.37 14.42
CA LEU A 231 -11.06 7.14 15.18
C LEU A 231 -12.55 6.99 15.53
N ALA A 232 -13.22 8.07 15.95
CA ALA A 232 -14.65 8.08 16.22
C ALA A 232 -15.49 7.78 14.96
N MET A 233 -15.14 8.38 13.81
CA MET A 233 -15.75 8.06 12.52
C MET A 233 -15.53 6.59 12.11
N CYS A 234 -14.43 5.99 12.57
CA CYS A 234 -14.06 4.60 12.29
C CYS A 234 -14.61 3.57 13.31
N ASP A 235 -15.24 4.00 14.41
CA ASP A 235 -15.47 3.12 15.57
C ASP A 235 -16.49 2.01 15.29
N GLY A 236 -17.56 2.34 14.55
CA GLY A 236 -18.56 1.37 14.06
C GLY A 236 -18.05 0.37 13.01
N SER A 237 -16.75 0.37 12.68
CA SER A 237 -16.18 -0.53 11.67
C SER A 237 -15.32 -1.65 12.27
N VAL A 238 -15.77 -2.89 12.03
CA VAL A 238 -15.10 -4.13 12.45
C VAL A 238 -13.67 -4.22 11.92
N GLY A 239 -12.76 -4.70 12.79
CA GLY A 239 -11.35 -4.87 12.48
C GLY A 239 -11.09 -5.87 11.37
N THR A 240 -9.86 -5.90 10.83
CA THR A 240 -9.53 -6.76 9.67
C THR A 240 -9.77 -8.25 9.88
N GLU A 241 -9.60 -8.78 11.10
CA GLU A 241 -9.93 -10.18 11.39
C GLU A 241 -11.44 -10.40 11.59
N GLU A 242 -12.12 -9.52 12.32
CA GLU A 242 -13.56 -9.63 12.64
C GLU A 242 -14.43 -9.52 11.39
N ALA A 243 -14.12 -8.54 10.53
CA ALA A 243 -14.75 -8.36 9.23
C ALA A 243 -14.38 -9.47 8.21
N SER A 244 -13.51 -10.41 8.58
CA SER A 244 -13.23 -11.64 7.80
C SER A 244 -13.89 -12.88 8.41
N LYS A 245 -14.46 -12.78 9.61
CA LYS A 245 -15.26 -13.83 10.26
C LYS A 245 -16.73 -13.77 9.87
N THR A 246 -17.19 -12.75 9.16
CA THR A 246 -18.63 -12.47 8.97
C THR A 246 -18.91 -12.07 7.52
N ASP A 247 -19.99 -12.57 6.92
CA ASP A 247 -20.40 -12.24 5.54
C ASP A 247 -21.14 -10.89 5.43
N SER A 248 -21.46 -10.49 4.20
CA SER A 248 -22.26 -9.32 3.84
C SER A 248 -23.64 -9.25 4.53
N ARG A 249 -24.10 -10.35 5.14
CA ARG A 249 -25.42 -10.52 5.77
C ARG A 249 -25.33 -10.85 7.27
N GLY A 250 -24.15 -10.68 7.89
CA GLY A 250 -23.95 -10.90 9.32
C GLY A 250 -23.76 -12.36 9.77
N ARG A 251 -23.56 -13.32 8.85
CA ARG A 251 -23.38 -14.74 9.18
C ARG A 251 -21.92 -15.10 9.35
N ASN A 252 -21.60 -15.92 10.36
CA ASN A 252 -20.23 -16.34 10.66
C ASN A 252 -19.65 -17.28 9.58
N ILE A 253 -18.58 -16.84 8.93
CA ILE A 253 -17.81 -17.56 7.93
C ILE A 253 -16.83 -18.51 8.62
N ARG A 254 -17.01 -19.82 8.43
CA ARG A 254 -16.20 -20.85 9.11
C ARG A 254 -14.81 -21.08 8.48
N LYS A 255 -14.59 -20.69 7.22
CA LYS A 255 -13.30 -20.81 6.51
C LYS A 255 -13.05 -19.62 5.59
N ALA A 256 -11.82 -19.09 5.57
CA ALA A 256 -11.47 -17.92 4.76
C ALA A 256 -11.56 -18.14 3.23
N THR A 257 -11.61 -19.39 2.77
CA THR A 257 -11.91 -19.75 1.38
C THR A 257 -13.36 -19.40 0.99
N ASP A 258 -14.29 -19.53 1.93
CA ASP A 258 -15.72 -19.36 1.67
C ASP A 258 -16.06 -17.88 1.50
N ALA A 259 -15.38 -16.96 2.20
CA ALA A 259 -15.55 -15.51 2.03
C ALA A 259 -15.37 -15.07 0.56
N LYS A 260 -14.24 -15.44 -0.05
CA LYS A 260 -13.96 -15.12 -1.47
C LYS A 260 -14.93 -15.80 -2.44
N LEU A 261 -15.38 -17.01 -2.12
CA LEU A 261 -16.33 -17.79 -2.93
C LEU A 261 -17.78 -17.31 -2.78
N PHE A 262 -18.11 -16.60 -1.70
CA PHE A 262 -19.42 -16.02 -1.46
C PHE A 262 -19.56 -14.66 -2.15
N ASP A 263 -18.60 -13.75 -1.95
CA ASP A 263 -18.56 -12.44 -2.63
C ASP A 263 -18.65 -12.62 -4.16
N SER A 264 -17.83 -13.52 -4.72
CA SER A 264 -17.82 -13.82 -6.16
C SER A 264 -19.03 -14.64 -6.64
N ARG A 265 -19.89 -15.15 -5.74
CA ARG A 265 -21.22 -15.71 -6.09
C ARG A 265 -22.31 -14.65 -6.04
N GLU A 266 -22.28 -13.72 -5.08
CA GLU A 266 -23.21 -12.58 -5.04
C GLU A 266 -22.98 -11.64 -6.24
N GLU A 267 -21.73 -11.26 -6.55
CA GLU A 267 -21.39 -10.46 -7.74
C GLU A 267 -21.86 -11.11 -9.06
N ASN A 268 -21.97 -12.44 -9.11
CA ASN A 268 -22.45 -13.16 -10.29
C ASN A 268 -23.98 -13.33 -10.33
N GLN A 269 -24.72 -13.15 -9.23
CA GLN A 269 -26.18 -13.38 -9.21
C GLN A 269 -26.96 -12.33 -10.02
N ASP A 270 -26.55 -11.06 -9.97
CA ASP A 270 -27.17 -9.98 -10.75
C ASP A 270 -26.64 -9.89 -12.21
N SER A 271 -25.64 -10.72 -12.55
CA SER A 271 -25.03 -10.73 -13.89
C SER A 271 -25.91 -11.46 -14.93
N THR A 272 -26.88 -10.75 -15.50
CA THR A 272 -27.72 -11.26 -16.61
C THR A 272 -26.94 -11.71 -17.84
N ALA A 273 -25.67 -11.29 -17.99
CA ALA A 273 -24.78 -11.58 -19.10
C ALA A 273 -24.55 -13.09 -19.39
N ARG A 274 -24.73 -13.99 -18.41
CA ARG A 274 -24.60 -15.45 -18.63
C ARG A 274 -25.91 -16.20 -18.83
N ARG A 275 -27.08 -15.62 -18.48
CA ARG A 275 -28.36 -16.35 -18.51
C ARG A 275 -28.77 -16.80 -19.93
N ASN A 276 -28.25 -16.15 -20.97
CA ASN A 276 -28.50 -16.45 -22.38
C ASN A 276 -27.30 -17.04 -23.16
N GLN A 277 -26.15 -17.31 -22.53
CA GLN A 277 -25.10 -18.08 -23.22
C GLN A 277 -25.45 -19.58 -23.20
N LYS A 278 -26.19 -20.02 -24.23
CA LYS A 278 -26.22 -21.44 -24.63
C LYS A 278 -24.77 -21.90 -24.78
N THR A 279 -24.35 -22.84 -23.94
CA THR A 279 -23.03 -23.48 -24.02
C THR A 279 -22.93 -24.20 -25.37
N ARG A 280 -22.34 -23.55 -26.38
CA ARG A 280 -21.97 -24.21 -27.64
C ARG A 280 -20.79 -25.12 -27.34
N THR A 281 -21.08 -26.36 -26.94
CA THR A 281 -20.10 -27.44 -26.91
C THR A 281 -19.64 -27.68 -28.34
N PHE A 282 -18.48 -27.15 -28.69
CA PHE A 282 -17.83 -27.37 -29.98
C PHE A 282 -17.44 -28.85 -30.09
N ARG A 283 -18.25 -29.65 -30.80
CA ARG A 283 -17.88 -31.00 -31.24
C ARG A 283 -17.11 -30.89 -32.55
N GLY A 284 -15.84 -30.53 -32.45
CA GLY A 284 -14.85 -30.73 -33.50
C GLY A 284 -13.91 -31.86 -33.10
N ASN A 285 -13.39 -32.60 -34.08
CA ASN A 285 -12.39 -33.65 -33.84
C ASN A 285 -11.12 -33.03 -33.21
N ASN A 286 -10.40 -33.81 -32.41
CA ASN A 286 -9.22 -33.45 -31.61
C ASN A 286 -9.46 -32.71 -30.27
N ALA A 287 -10.64 -32.85 -29.67
CA ALA A 287 -10.93 -32.32 -28.32
C ALA A 287 -10.08 -32.96 -27.18
N ASP A 288 -9.46 -34.12 -27.41
CA ASP A 288 -8.70 -34.84 -26.38
C ASP A 288 -7.19 -34.51 -26.31
N GLU A 289 -6.62 -33.83 -27.32
CA GLU A 289 -5.17 -33.49 -27.34
C GLU A 289 -4.77 -32.43 -26.28
N PHE A 290 -5.72 -31.67 -25.74
CA PHE A 290 -5.43 -30.61 -24.75
C PHE A 290 -5.45 -31.07 -23.28
N ARG A 291 -5.55 -32.38 -23.00
CA ARG A 291 -5.70 -32.90 -21.63
C ARG A 291 -4.43 -33.37 -20.91
N HIS A 292 -3.25 -33.11 -21.48
CA HIS A 292 -1.97 -33.55 -20.87
C HIS A 292 -1.04 -32.37 -20.57
N ALA A 293 -1.15 -31.84 -19.34
CA ALA A 293 -0.09 -31.05 -18.74
C ALA A 293 1.12 -31.95 -18.44
N PRO A 294 2.36 -31.54 -18.76
CA PRO A 294 3.52 -32.36 -18.48
C PRO A 294 3.87 -32.36 -16.98
N ASN A 295 4.38 -33.52 -16.53
CA ASN A 295 5.12 -33.74 -15.29
C ASN A 295 4.31 -33.94 -13.98
N SER A 296 3.74 -35.15 -13.83
CA SER A 296 3.59 -35.79 -12.51
C SER A 296 4.14 -37.23 -12.55
N LYS A 297 5.34 -37.45 -12.03
CA LYS A 297 5.91 -38.80 -11.84
C LYS A 297 5.18 -39.56 -10.73
N LYS A 298 4.36 -40.53 -11.10
CA LYS A 298 4.06 -41.80 -10.38
C LYS A 298 3.68 -42.79 -11.50
N GLY A 299 4.33 -43.92 -11.71
CA GLY A 299 4.90 -44.80 -10.69
C GLY A 299 3.97 -46.00 -10.54
N GLN A 300 3.84 -46.82 -11.59
CA GLN A 300 3.10 -48.08 -11.54
C GLN A 300 3.79 -49.15 -12.40
N GLN A 301 3.96 -50.32 -11.79
CA GLN A 301 4.41 -51.53 -12.46
C GLN A 301 3.36 -51.94 -13.50
N LYS A 302 3.80 -52.40 -14.68
CA LYS A 302 3.01 -53.33 -15.47
C LYS A 302 3.86 -54.52 -15.89
N ARG A 303 3.39 -55.70 -15.50
CA ARG A 303 3.76 -56.99 -16.09
C ARG A 303 3.79 -56.86 -17.61
N ARG A 304 4.82 -57.41 -18.25
CA ARG A 304 4.73 -57.89 -19.63
C ARG A 304 4.92 -59.41 -19.60
N GLN A 305 4.04 -60.10 -20.31
CA GLN A 305 4.22 -61.52 -20.59
C GLN A 305 5.47 -61.72 -21.46
N ARG A 306 6.01 -62.94 -21.39
CA ARG A 306 7.03 -63.40 -22.32
C ARG A 306 6.41 -63.53 -23.70
N ASP A 307 7.21 -63.26 -24.72
CA ASP A 307 7.34 -64.14 -25.87
C ASP A 307 8.85 -64.26 -26.17
N ASP A 308 9.27 -65.43 -26.65
CA ASP A 308 10.66 -65.77 -26.94
C ASP A 308 11.14 -65.15 -28.25
N GLU A 309 12.41 -64.75 -28.32
CA GLU A 309 13.35 -65.23 -29.36
C GLU A 309 14.81 -64.83 -29.06
N GLY A 310 15.74 -65.72 -29.42
CA GLY A 310 17.09 -65.79 -28.86
C GLY A 310 18.12 -64.74 -29.32
N GLY A 311 19.18 -64.59 -28.51
CA GLY A 311 20.38 -63.82 -28.87
C GLY A 311 21.33 -63.54 -27.70
N ARG A 312 22.46 -64.25 -27.64
CA ARG A 312 23.65 -64.02 -26.79
C ARG A 312 24.90 -64.12 -27.70
N PRO A 313 26.14 -63.73 -27.30
CA PRO A 313 26.65 -63.35 -25.95
C PRO A 313 27.61 -62.11 -25.91
N ALA A 314 28.24 -61.91 -24.72
CA ALA A 314 29.59 -61.31 -24.49
C ALA A 314 29.77 -59.76 -24.59
N LYS A 315 30.65 -59.09 -23.81
CA LYS A 315 31.63 -59.50 -22.77
C LYS A 315 32.07 -58.31 -21.85
N GLU A 316 32.59 -58.65 -20.66
CA GLU A 316 33.63 -57.97 -19.81
C GLU A 316 33.65 -56.42 -19.62
N HIS A 317 33.53 -55.90 -18.37
CA HIS A 317 34.60 -55.58 -17.39
C HIS A 317 35.62 -54.50 -17.88
N TYR A 318 35.83 -53.36 -17.19
CA TYR A 318 36.51 -53.26 -15.87
C TYR A 318 36.18 -51.97 -15.05
N LYS A 319 36.69 -51.90 -13.81
CA LYS A 319 36.49 -50.81 -12.82
C LYS A 319 37.81 -50.13 -12.40
N ALA A 320 37.68 -48.86 -11.97
CA ALA A 320 38.41 -48.17 -10.87
C ALA A 320 39.70 -47.35 -11.11
N LYS A 321 39.81 -46.34 -10.22
CA LYS A 321 40.82 -45.28 -9.92
C LYS A 321 42.15 -45.87 -9.32
N PRO A 322 43.20 -45.11 -8.83
CA PRO A 322 43.25 -43.68 -8.41
C PRO A 322 44.60 -42.90 -8.52
N GLN A 323 44.64 -41.68 -7.92
CA GLN A 323 45.83 -40.87 -7.52
C GLN A 323 46.76 -40.40 -8.69
N GLY A 324 47.61 -39.36 -8.59
CA GLY A 324 47.84 -38.32 -7.56
C GLY A 324 49.02 -37.41 -7.99
N GLU A 325 49.25 -36.34 -7.20
CA GLU A 325 50.50 -35.56 -7.04
C GLU A 325 50.58 -34.07 -7.48
N ARG A 326 51.52 -33.38 -6.81
CA ARG A 326 51.78 -31.93 -6.80
C ARG A 326 52.86 -31.56 -7.84
N SER A 327 52.92 -30.29 -8.25
CA SER A 327 54.09 -29.38 -8.01
C SER A 327 54.01 -28.04 -8.75
N ARG A 328 54.60 -26.98 -8.16
CA ARG A 328 55.00 -25.72 -8.82
C ARG A 328 56.48 -25.83 -9.24
N PRO A 329 57.01 -24.99 -10.16
CA PRO A 329 57.79 -23.82 -9.71
C PRO A 329 57.62 -22.53 -10.57
N GLN A 330 58.61 -21.61 -10.53
CA GLN A 330 58.54 -20.15 -10.80
C GLN A 330 59.21 -19.70 -12.13
N GLY A 331 59.14 -18.39 -12.43
CA GLY A 331 59.97 -17.62 -13.40
C GLY A 331 59.11 -16.64 -14.24
N GLU A 332 59.03 -15.33 -13.98
CA GLU A 332 60.00 -14.20 -14.07
C GLU A 332 60.39 -13.70 -15.50
N HIS A 333 59.87 -12.51 -15.85
CA HIS A 333 60.42 -11.37 -16.63
C HIS A 333 59.33 -10.25 -16.56
N GLY A 334 59.53 -8.95 -16.30
CA GLY A 334 60.52 -7.96 -16.79
C GLY A 334 59.99 -7.27 -18.06
N LYS A 335 59.83 -5.94 -18.24
CA LYS A 335 60.16 -4.70 -17.50
C LYS A 335 59.33 -3.48 -18.03
N SER A 336 59.22 -2.41 -17.21
CA SER A 336 59.08 -0.93 -17.49
C SER A 336 58.72 -0.36 -18.89
N HIS A 337 57.96 0.75 -19.08
CA HIS A 337 58.26 2.14 -18.64
C HIS A 337 57.00 3.08 -18.78
N ARG A 338 56.66 3.93 -17.78
CA ARG A 338 56.93 5.40 -17.58
C ARG A 338 56.04 6.45 -18.30
N LYS A 339 55.43 7.30 -17.45
CA LYS A 339 54.92 8.70 -17.60
C LYS A 339 56.02 9.69 -18.09
N PRO A 340 55.74 10.93 -18.59
CA PRO A 340 55.04 12.02 -17.85
C PRO A 340 54.15 12.98 -18.69
N ASP A 341 54.02 14.28 -18.32
CA ASP A 341 52.94 14.90 -17.52
C ASP A 341 52.94 16.47 -17.71
N ALA A 342 51.82 17.15 -17.41
CA ALA A 342 51.63 18.61 -17.12
C ALA A 342 51.67 19.74 -18.21
N SER A 343 50.62 20.60 -18.20
CA SER A 343 50.63 22.10 -18.36
C SER A 343 49.17 22.62 -18.53
N SER A 344 48.53 23.27 -17.54
CA SER A 344 48.49 24.72 -17.22
C SER A 344 47.77 25.66 -18.21
N ASN A 345 46.67 26.31 -17.80
CA ASN A 345 46.50 27.76 -18.00
C ASN A 345 45.46 28.41 -17.04
N THR A 346 45.57 29.73 -16.87
CA THR A 346 44.87 30.56 -15.85
C THR A 346 44.00 31.65 -16.47
N HIS A 347 42.93 32.10 -15.80
CA HIS A 347 42.31 33.47 -15.78
C HIS A 347 41.02 33.42 -14.91
N SER A 348 40.36 34.51 -14.48
CA SER A 348 40.78 35.66 -13.65
C SER A 348 39.49 36.41 -13.19
N ALA A 349 39.51 37.10 -12.04
CA ALA A 349 38.40 37.92 -11.47
C ALA A 349 37.09 37.15 -11.10
N ASN A 350 36.21 37.62 -10.21
CA ASN A 350 36.14 38.91 -9.51
C ASN A 350 35.52 38.77 -8.09
N LYS A 351 35.86 39.67 -7.17
CA LYS A 351 35.32 39.73 -5.79
C LYS A 351 34.71 41.12 -5.55
N PRO A 352 33.59 41.23 -4.81
CA PRO A 352 33.46 42.37 -3.90
C PRO A 352 33.18 41.94 -2.45
N GLN A 353 33.58 42.80 -1.51
CA GLN A 353 33.48 42.57 -0.07
C GLN A 353 33.11 43.88 0.62
N SER A 354 31.93 43.98 1.24
CA SER A 354 31.52 45.09 2.13
C SER A 354 30.08 44.89 2.66
N PRO A 355 29.69 45.45 3.83
CA PRO A 355 30.49 45.67 5.03
C PRO A 355 29.78 45.28 6.36
N SER A 356 30.50 45.56 7.45
CA SER A 356 30.18 45.53 8.90
C SER A 356 28.72 45.66 9.42
N LYS A 357 28.47 44.93 10.52
CA LYS A 357 27.38 45.13 11.51
C LYS A 357 27.44 46.51 12.21
N PRO A 358 26.32 46.94 12.82
CA PRO A 358 26.31 47.57 14.15
C PRO A 358 25.99 46.57 15.27
N LYS A 359 26.52 46.82 16.47
CA LYS A 359 26.10 46.19 17.75
C LYS A 359 24.93 46.98 18.36
N GLN A 360 24.22 46.35 19.31
CA GLN A 360 23.45 46.88 20.48
C GLN A 360 22.22 45.96 20.70
N HIS A 361 21.71 45.68 21.90
CA HIS A 361 22.29 45.66 23.26
C HIS A 361 21.55 44.54 24.04
N TYR A 362 22.21 43.86 24.97
CA TYR A 362 21.52 42.97 25.91
C TYR A 362 20.69 43.78 26.92
N MET A 363 19.44 43.38 27.18
CA MET A 363 18.79 43.48 28.50
C MET A 363 17.57 42.54 28.61
N ASN A 364 17.54 41.74 29.67
CA ASN A 364 16.38 41.03 30.23
C ASN A 364 16.70 40.87 31.73
N PRO A 365 15.86 41.32 32.67
CA PRO A 365 14.89 40.39 33.26
C PRO A 365 13.55 40.98 33.76
N ASN A 366 12.55 40.10 33.89
CA ASN A 366 11.44 40.09 34.87
C ASN A 366 10.72 41.40 35.28
N ALA A 367 9.45 41.55 34.88
CA ALA A 367 8.39 42.16 35.72
C ALA A 367 6.95 41.80 35.30
N THR A 368 6.25 41.02 36.15
CA THR A 368 4.79 41.05 36.49
C THR A 368 3.64 41.01 35.45
N LYS A 369 2.58 40.30 35.86
CA LYS A 369 1.27 40.10 35.20
C LYS A 369 0.38 41.36 35.20
N PRO A 370 -0.71 41.35 34.41
CA PRO A 370 -2.02 41.76 34.97
C PRO A 370 -3.13 40.69 34.81
N SER A 371 -4.29 40.98 35.40
CA SER A 371 -5.34 40.04 35.82
C SER A 371 -6.58 39.94 34.89
N LYS A 372 -7.40 38.91 35.12
CA LYS A 372 -8.71 38.67 34.47
C LYS A 372 -9.72 39.81 34.72
N PRO A 373 -10.68 40.06 33.79
CA PRO A 373 -11.92 40.77 34.10
C PRO A 373 -13.00 39.83 34.68
N ALA A 374 -13.92 40.38 35.47
CA ALA A 374 -14.98 39.66 36.17
C ALA A 374 -16.34 39.67 35.44
N LYS A 375 -17.24 38.77 35.84
CA LYS A 375 -18.62 38.63 35.33
C LYS A 375 -19.46 39.89 35.63
N ARG A 376 -20.39 40.23 34.72
CA ARG A 376 -21.59 41.02 35.03
C ARG A 376 -22.85 40.17 34.80
N THR A 377 -23.82 40.32 35.69
CA THR A 377 -25.09 39.57 35.74
C THR A 377 -26.27 40.47 35.43
N GLY A 378 -27.27 39.93 34.73
CA GLY A 378 -28.71 40.22 34.91
C GLY A 378 -29.23 41.64 34.64
N GLY A 379 -30.14 41.77 33.67
CA GLY A 379 -30.87 43.00 33.42
C GLY A 379 -31.91 42.85 32.30
N THR A 380 -33.02 42.18 32.60
CA THR A 380 -34.20 42.10 31.71
C THR A 380 -34.97 43.41 31.71
N LEU A 381 -35.37 43.91 30.54
CA LEU A 381 -36.43 44.91 30.43
C LEU A 381 -37.20 44.74 29.12
N SER A 382 -38.53 44.84 29.24
CA SER A 382 -39.50 44.55 28.19
C SER A 382 -39.72 45.76 27.28
N LEU A 383 -39.79 45.54 25.97
CA LEU A 383 -40.27 46.52 24.99
C LEU A 383 -41.75 46.26 24.68
N LYS A 384 -42.56 47.31 24.82
CA LYS A 384 -43.99 47.34 24.48
C LYS A 384 -44.20 48.50 23.50
N LYS A 385 -44.81 48.17 22.35
CA LYS A 385 -45.15 49.05 21.21
C LYS A 385 -43.95 49.54 20.38
#